data_AF-A0A2V6A3T3-F1
#
_entry.id   AF-A0A2V6A3T3-F1
#
_cell.length_a   1.000
_cell.length_b   1.000
_cell.length_c   1.000
_cell.angle_alpha   90.00
_cell.angle_beta   90.00
_cell.angle_gamma   90.00
#
_symmetry.space_group_name_H-M   'P 1'
#
loop_
_entity.id
_entity.type
_entity.pdbx_description
1 polymer ?
#
loop_
_entity_poly.entity_id
_entity_poly.type
_entity_poly.pdbx_seq_one_letter_code
_entity_poly.pdbx_strand_id
1 'polypeptide(L)'
;MFIKKFVLRAAGGSLAAIVLLAVQPLGAQTTSDSERLQKLERAVEQLQKRNAELEQEISGLKKQTSFEPLLGPAGKTKTRVTSDGKTYVEKAVVEEEKKPVYVVPGGPEIKLVLGGFIQANLEDGDVSAFEGRFGLNALKDRFRLRRARINLSGEFAENFDFKIEGDFEQSDASITALKSITTTTDNTTGDIESIKTTTVSNSTRTEFSGTDIFINWHQFPEAQIKVGQWKAPFGLEQITPDTKLFMIERSLPTVALTPERQVGVQLWGKPFANVWPDQKDLVTYYAGIFNGNGRNVNTNDNNNFMYVGRLELLPWHGKLLGQESSL
;
A
#
# COMPACT_ATOMS: atom_id res chain seq x y z
N MET A 1 -16.63 64.44 -31.25
CA MET A 1 -15.84 65.16 -30.22
C MET A 1 -15.09 64.12 -29.38
N PHE A 2 -13.76 64.05 -29.54
CA PHE A 2 -12.69 63.38 -28.74
C PHE A 2 -12.88 61.89 -28.36
N ILE A 3 -12.27 60.90 -29.04
CA ILE A 3 -10.85 60.49 -29.09
C ILE A 3 -10.17 60.34 -27.72
N LYS A 4 -9.92 59.08 -27.30
CA LYS A 4 -8.57 58.57 -26.96
C LYS A 4 -8.54 57.04 -26.76
N LYS A 5 -7.73 56.38 -27.58
CA LYS A 5 -7.17 55.03 -27.39
C LYS A 5 -5.94 55.13 -26.46
N PHE A 6 -5.81 54.22 -25.49
CA PHE A 6 -4.58 53.80 -24.79
C PHE A 6 -4.91 52.47 -24.09
N VAL A 7 -4.49 51.29 -24.55
CA VAL A 7 -3.20 50.60 -24.29
C VAL A 7 -2.80 50.63 -22.81
N LEU A 8 -2.92 49.49 -22.08
CA LEU A 8 -1.79 48.72 -21.51
C LEU A 8 -2.25 47.47 -20.71
N ARG A 9 -1.71 46.30 -21.12
CA ARG A 9 -1.30 45.08 -20.38
C ARG A 9 -2.23 44.44 -19.33
N ALA A 10 -2.79 43.29 -19.70
CA ALA A 10 -3.09 42.18 -18.79
C ALA A 10 -1.86 41.27 -18.65
N ALA A 11 -1.48 40.95 -17.41
CA ALA A 11 -0.48 39.94 -17.07
C ALA A 11 -1.21 38.64 -16.71
N GLY A 12 -0.75 37.51 -17.26
CA GLY A 12 -1.33 36.19 -16.99
C GLY A 12 -0.88 35.16 -18.02
N GLY A 13 0.43 35.01 -18.20
CA GLY A 13 1.01 34.00 -19.09
C GLY A 13 1.15 32.66 -18.36
N SER A 14 0.22 31.75 -18.62
CA SER A 14 0.38 30.31 -18.39
C SER A 14 1.09 29.72 -19.62
N LEU A 15 2.28 29.12 -19.42
CA LEU A 15 3.08 28.51 -20.48
C LEU A 15 2.59 27.07 -20.72
N ALA A 16 1.76 26.89 -21.75
CA ALA A 16 1.55 25.60 -22.42
C ALA A 16 2.07 25.73 -23.85
N ALA A 17 3.33 25.38 -24.06
CA ALA A 17 3.95 25.38 -25.38
C ALA A 17 3.69 24.03 -26.07
N ILE A 18 2.78 24.06 -27.04
CA ILE A 18 2.65 23.08 -28.12
C ILE A 18 3.88 23.24 -29.02
N VAL A 19 4.66 22.17 -29.21
CA VAL A 19 5.65 22.10 -30.29
C VAL A 19 5.21 21.01 -31.27
N LEU A 20 4.90 21.46 -32.49
CA LEU A 20 4.68 20.62 -33.67
C LEU A 20 5.90 19.71 -33.91
N LEU A 21 5.65 18.40 -34.01
CA LEU A 21 6.59 17.42 -34.55
C LEU A 21 6.63 17.52 -36.08
N ALA A 22 7.75 18.01 -36.61
CA ALA A 22 8.12 17.79 -38.00
C ALA A 22 8.67 16.37 -38.14
N VAL A 23 8.05 15.57 -39.00
CA VAL A 23 8.53 14.24 -39.40
C VAL A 23 9.75 14.40 -40.31
N GLN A 24 10.88 13.76 -39.95
CA GLN A 24 11.97 13.47 -40.88
C GLN A 24 12.32 11.98 -40.80
N PRO A 25 12.61 11.32 -41.95
CA PRO A 25 12.88 9.89 -41.99
C PRO A 25 14.28 9.60 -41.42
N LEU A 26 14.35 8.72 -40.42
CA LEU A 26 15.60 8.23 -39.87
C LEU A 26 16.25 7.27 -40.89
N GLY A 27 17.21 7.77 -41.65
CA GLY A 27 18.16 6.93 -42.38
C GLY A 27 19.03 6.16 -41.40
N ALA A 28 19.07 4.84 -41.53
CA ALA A 28 19.92 3.97 -40.73
C ALA A 28 21.40 4.28 -41.01
N GLN A 29 22.08 4.87 -40.03
CA GLN A 29 23.54 5.02 -40.03
C GLN A 29 24.15 3.83 -39.27
N THR A 30 24.72 2.89 -40.01
CA THR A 30 25.59 1.84 -39.46
C THR A 30 26.93 2.48 -39.10
N THR A 31 27.07 2.96 -37.87
CA THR A 31 28.38 3.24 -37.27
C THR A 31 29.21 1.96 -37.33
N SER A 32 30.45 2.05 -37.83
CA SER A 32 31.41 0.93 -37.88
C SER A 32 31.49 0.25 -36.52
N ASP A 33 31.50 -1.08 -36.49
CA ASP A 33 31.54 -1.89 -35.25
C ASP A 33 32.70 -1.50 -34.33
N SER A 34 33.80 -0.99 -34.89
CA SER A 34 34.94 -0.45 -34.15
C SER A 34 34.61 0.78 -33.30
N GLU A 35 33.73 1.67 -33.76
CA GLU A 35 33.32 2.87 -33.00
C GLU A 35 32.36 2.51 -31.87
N ARG A 36 31.49 1.52 -32.08
CA ARG A 36 30.64 0.96 -31.02
C ARG A 36 31.47 0.27 -29.95
N LEU A 37 32.48 -0.50 -30.33
CA LEU A 37 33.40 -1.16 -29.40
C LEU A 37 34.15 -0.14 -28.54
N GLN A 38 34.73 0.90 -29.13
CA GLN A 38 35.40 1.96 -28.37
C GLN A 38 34.44 2.71 -27.42
N LYS A 39 33.18 2.89 -27.82
CA LYS A 39 32.17 3.53 -26.97
C LYS A 39 31.75 2.62 -25.81
N LEU A 40 31.66 1.32 -26.04
CA LEU A 40 31.39 0.33 -24.99
C LEU A 40 32.57 0.22 -24.03
N GLU A 41 33.80 0.17 -24.52
CA GLU A 41 35.01 0.11 -23.67
C GLU A 41 35.09 1.33 -22.75
N ARG A 42 34.89 2.54 -23.28
CA ARG A 42 34.84 3.77 -22.45
C ARG A 42 33.70 3.76 -21.43
N ALA A 43 32.53 3.24 -21.80
CA ALA A 43 31.40 3.14 -20.88
C ALA A 43 31.67 2.13 -19.76
N VAL A 44 32.34 1.02 -20.07
CA VAL A 44 32.74 0.00 -19.08
C VAL A 44 33.80 0.56 -18.13
N GLU A 45 34.82 1.25 -18.64
CA GLU A 45 35.82 1.92 -17.79
C GLU A 45 35.18 2.95 -16.85
N GLN A 46 34.22 3.73 -17.35
CA GLN A 46 33.51 4.72 -16.56
C GLN A 46 32.63 4.09 -15.47
N LEU A 47 31.98 2.96 -15.77
CA LEU A 47 31.20 2.18 -14.80
C LEU A 47 32.10 1.56 -13.73
N GLN A 48 33.24 0.99 -14.13
CA GLN A 48 34.21 0.43 -13.17
C GLN A 48 34.75 1.51 -12.23
N LYS A 49 35.04 2.71 -12.76
CA LYS A 49 35.47 3.84 -11.94
C LYS A 49 34.40 4.30 -10.95
N ARG A 50 33.14 4.39 -11.38
CA ARG A 50 32.00 4.71 -10.51
C ARG A 50 31.79 3.66 -9.42
N ASN A 51 31.94 2.37 -9.75
CA ASN A 51 31.82 1.30 -8.76
C ASN A 51 32.95 1.36 -7.73
N ALA A 52 34.18 1.64 -8.14
CA ALA A 52 35.30 1.82 -7.22
C ALA A 52 35.10 3.03 -6.28
N GLU A 53 34.56 4.15 -6.78
CA GLU A 53 34.20 5.32 -5.96
C GLU A 53 33.06 4.99 -4.98
N LEU A 54 32.00 4.30 -5.43
CA LEU A 54 30.89 3.89 -4.58
C LEU A 54 31.32 2.88 -3.52
N GLU A 55 32.22 1.95 -3.83
CA GLU A 55 32.78 1.02 -2.85
C GLU A 55 33.62 1.75 -1.80
N GLN A 56 34.37 2.78 -2.19
CA GLN A 56 35.08 3.64 -1.23
C GLN A 56 34.11 4.42 -0.35
N GLU A 57 33.04 4.96 -0.91
CA GLU A 57 31.99 5.68 -0.18
C GLU A 57 31.26 4.74 0.80
N ILE A 58 30.89 3.53 0.37
CA ILE A 58 30.30 2.49 1.23
C ILE A 58 31.28 2.04 2.31
N SER A 59 32.58 1.93 2.02
CA SER A 59 33.58 1.58 3.03
C SER A 59 33.75 2.68 4.08
N GLY A 60 33.62 3.95 3.68
CA GLY A 60 33.59 5.11 4.58
C GLY A 60 32.33 5.13 5.45
N LEU A 61 31.17 4.87 4.85
CA LEU A 61 29.88 4.78 5.53
C LEU A 61 29.81 3.59 6.49
N LYS A 62 30.36 2.41 6.13
CA LYS A 62 30.46 1.24 7.00
C LYS A 62 31.38 1.47 8.20
N LYS A 63 32.45 2.26 8.05
CA LYS A 63 33.29 2.70 9.19
C LYS A 63 32.55 3.66 10.12
N GLN A 64 31.55 4.41 9.62
CA GLN A 64 30.66 5.24 10.43
C GLN A 64 29.47 4.46 11.04
N THR A 65 29.19 3.24 10.60
CA THR A 65 28.03 2.44 11.03
C THR A 65 28.40 1.00 11.39
N SER A 66 29.34 0.83 12.33
CA SER A 66 29.45 -0.44 13.07
C SER A 66 28.69 -0.32 14.40
N PHE A 67 27.41 -0.69 14.38
CA PHE A 67 26.58 -0.88 15.58
C PHE A 67 26.69 -2.35 16.01
N GLU A 68 27.45 -2.64 17.06
CA GLU A 68 27.35 -3.91 17.78
C GLU A 68 26.14 -3.86 18.74
N PRO A 69 25.33 -4.92 18.85
CA PRO A 69 24.25 -4.97 19.82
C PRO A 69 24.81 -5.42 21.18
N LEU A 70 24.84 -4.54 22.18
CA LEU A 70 25.11 -4.93 23.56
C LEU A 70 23.85 -4.90 24.42
N LEU A 71 23.43 -6.09 24.84
CA LEU A 71 22.55 -6.34 25.98
C LEU A 71 23.09 -5.60 27.22
N GLY A 72 22.23 -4.86 27.92
CA GLY A 72 22.53 -4.34 29.28
C GLY A 72 22.63 -5.50 30.29
N PRO A 73 23.18 -5.30 31.51
CA PRO A 73 22.96 -4.11 32.34
C PRO A 73 24.20 -3.62 33.14
N ALA A 74 23.95 -2.62 34.01
CA ALA A 74 24.77 -2.15 35.14
C ALA A 74 25.68 -0.93 34.89
N GLY A 75 25.18 0.24 35.31
CA GLY A 75 25.77 0.99 36.41
C GLY A 75 27.12 1.71 36.22
N LYS A 76 27.08 3.01 36.57
CA LYS A 76 28.11 3.84 37.22
C LYS A 76 29.04 4.70 36.32
N THR A 77 28.80 6.02 36.44
CA THR A 77 29.75 7.15 36.56
C THR A 77 30.77 7.50 35.46
N LYS A 78 30.65 8.75 34.98
CA LYS A 78 31.65 9.80 34.60
C LYS A 78 33.09 9.34 34.24
N THR A 79 33.75 9.88 33.21
CA THR A 79 34.37 11.23 33.16
C THR A 79 34.94 11.51 31.74
N ARG A 80 34.92 12.77 31.28
CA ARG A 80 35.44 13.26 29.99
C ARG A 80 36.89 13.74 30.10
N VAL A 81 37.69 13.63 29.03
CA VAL A 81 38.88 14.49 28.79
C VAL A 81 39.06 14.73 27.27
N THR A 82 39.12 15.99 26.82
CA THR A 82 39.59 16.38 25.47
C THR A 82 40.77 17.35 25.52
N SER A 83 41.89 17.05 24.85
CA SER A 83 43.05 17.95 24.68
C SER A 83 43.14 18.53 23.28
N ASP A 84 43.54 19.78 23.15
CA ASP A 84 44.68 20.05 22.29
C ASP A 84 45.53 21.22 22.83
N GLY A 85 46.85 21.00 22.95
CA GLY A 85 47.83 22.09 23.11
C GLY A 85 48.22 22.57 24.52
N LYS A 86 48.35 21.67 25.50
CA LYS A 86 49.01 21.81 26.84
C LYS A 86 48.24 22.32 28.06
N THR A 87 47.07 22.94 27.95
CA THR A 87 46.14 23.12 29.10
C THR A 87 44.71 23.22 28.58
N TYR A 88 43.79 22.47 29.19
CA TYR A 88 42.51 22.08 28.62
C TYR A 88 41.40 22.99 29.16
N VAL A 89 40.62 23.63 28.28
CA VAL A 89 39.39 24.37 28.66
C VAL A 89 38.26 23.94 27.74
N GLU A 90 37.35 23.12 28.26
CA GLU A 90 36.16 22.65 27.55
C GLU A 90 35.06 23.72 27.56
N LYS A 91 34.71 24.24 26.38
CA LYS A 91 33.40 24.86 26.15
C LYS A 91 32.43 23.77 25.65
N ALA A 92 31.39 23.50 26.43
CA ALA A 92 30.30 22.65 26.00
C ALA A 92 29.48 23.36 24.91
N VAL A 93 29.59 22.90 23.66
CA VAL A 93 28.54 23.11 22.67
C VAL A 93 27.52 22.00 22.91
N VAL A 94 26.29 22.40 23.26
CA VAL A 94 25.15 21.50 23.38
C VAL A 94 24.80 21.04 21.97
N GLU A 95 25.20 19.82 21.61
CA GLU A 95 24.67 19.15 20.43
C GLU A 95 23.23 18.80 20.76
N GLU A 96 22.28 19.46 20.10
CA GLU A 96 20.86 19.21 20.26
C GLU A 96 20.60 17.72 19.99
N GLU A 97 20.30 16.97 21.06
CA GLU A 97 19.56 15.73 20.99
C GLU A 97 18.43 15.95 19.99
N LYS A 98 18.52 15.34 18.81
CA LYS A 98 17.32 15.07 18.01
C LYS A 98 16.49 14.12 18.85
N LYS A 99 15.67 14.73 19.70
CA LYS A 99 14.65 14.05 20.48
C LYS A 99 13.93 13.10 19.52
N PRO A 100 13.56 11.89 19.97
CA PRO A 100 12.62 11.08 19.22
C PRO A 100 11.48 11.97 18.73
N VAL A 101 11.07 11.82 17.47
CA VAL A 101 9.89 12.54 16.97
C VAL A 101 8.70 12.01 17.76
N TYR A 102 8.41 12.66 18.87
CA TYR A 102 7.20 12.46 19.62
C TYR A 102 6.12 13.21 18.84
N VAL A 103 5.16 12.47 18.29
CA VAL A 103 3.90 13.06 17.84
C VAL A 103 3.18 13.47 19.11
N VAL A 104 3.44 14.69 19.56
CA VAL A 104 2.72 15.31 20.68
C VAL A 104 1.49 15.99 20.09
N PRO A 105 0.29 15.78 20.64
CA PRO A 105 -0.90 16.48 20.19
C PRO A 105 -0.67 18.00 20.25
N GLY A 106 -0.79 18.67 19.09
CA GLY A 106 -0.67 20.13 18.97
C GLY A 106 -1.90 20.91 19.46
N GLY A 107 -2.87 20.20 20.04
CA GLY A 107 -4.12 20.71 20.57
C GLY A 107 -4.69 19.74 21.63
N PRO A 108 -5.81 20.07 22.29
CA PRO A 108 -6.28 19.32 23.45
C PRO A 108 -6.66 17.86 23.16
N GLU A 109 -7.04 17.51 21.92
CA GLU A 109 -7.57 16.17 21.61
C GLU A 109 -7.08 15.68 20.24
N ILE A 110 -6.01 14.88 20.24
CA ILE A 110 -5.67 14.00 19.11
C ILE A 110 -5.66 12.58 19.66
N LYS A 111 -6.62 11.78 19.22
CA LYS A 111 -6.65 10.35 19.52
C LYS A 111 -5.92 9.64 18.40
N LEU A 112 -4.89 8.88 18.72
CA LEU A 112 -4.13 8.08 17.77
C LEU A 112 -4.10 6.63 18.22
N VAL A 113 -4.45 5.72 17.32
CA VAL A 113 -4.47 4.28 17.55
C VAL A 113 -3.65 3.62 16.46
N LEU A 114 -2.54 3.00 16.86
CA LEU A 114 -1.82 2.05 16.02
C LEU A 114 -2.41 0.66 16.26
N GLY A 115 -2.84 0.01 15.19
CA GLY A 115 -3.40 -1.32 15.22
C GLY A 115 -2.91 -2.16 14.05
N GLY A 116 -3.46 -3.35 13.95
CA GLY A 116 -3.10 -4.31 12.93
C GLY A 116 -3.53 -5.71 13.30
N PHE A 117 -3.40 -6.63 12.36
CA PHE A 117 -3.62 -8.05 12.60
C PHE A 117 -2.89 -8.89 11.56
N ILE A 118 -2.59 -10.12 11.95
CA ILE A 118 -1.99 -11.13 11.08
C ILE A 118 -2.97 -12.30 11.01
N GLN A 119 -3.19 -12.81 9.81
CA GLN A 119 -4.00 -13.99 9.55
C GLN A 119 -3.21 -14.95 8.68
N ALA A 120 -2.97 -16.16 9.20
CA ALA A 120 -2.31 -17.25 8.48
C ALA A 120 -3.29 -18.40 8.24
N ASN A 121 -3.17 -19.03 7.09
CA ASN A 121 -3.98 -20.16 6.68
C ASN A 121 -3.08 -21.37 6.40
N LEU A 122 -3.55 -22.53 6.84
CA LEU A 122 -3.10 -23.83 6.37
C LEU A 122 -4.30 -24.52 5.72
N GLU A 123 -4.15 -24.90 4.47
CA GLU A 123 -5.17 -25.52 3.65
C GLU A 123 -4.59 -26.85 3.12
N ASP A 124 -5.34 -27.94 3.23
CA ASP A 124 -4.92 -29.32 2.89
C ASP A 124 -5.90 -29.92 1.88
N GLY A 125 -5.39 -30.68 0.91
CA GLY A 125 -6.13 -31.24 -0.22
C GLY A 125 -6.39 -30.25 -1.36
N ASP A 126 -6.60 -30.73 -2.59
CA ASP A 126 -6.61 -29.97 -3.87
C ASP A 126 -7.13 -28.50 -3.79
N VAL A 127 -6.31 -27.58 -3.28
CA VAL A 127 -6.75 -26.24 -2.83
C VAL A 127 -7.13 -25.32 -3.99
N SER A 128 -6.92 -25.74 -5.24
CA SER A 128 -7.32 -25.00 -6.44
C SER A 128 -8.49 -25.68 -7.18
N ALA A 129 -9.01 -26.79 -6.67
CA ALA A 129 -10.12 -27.52 -7.27
C ALA A 129 -11.38 -26.67 -7.37
N PHE A 130 -11.66 -25.82 -6.37
CA PHE A 130 -12.83 -24.94 -6.38
C PHE A 130 -12.75 -23.83 -7.46
N GLU A 131 -11.56 -23.53 -7.98
CA GLU A 131 -11.35 -22.61 -9.11
C GLU A 131 -11.43 -23.32 -10.47
N GLY A 132 -11.75 -24.62 -10.49
CA GLY A 132 -11.74 -25.43 -11.70
C GLY A 132 -10.33 -25.82 -12.18
N ARG A 133 -9.28 -25.55 -11.38
CA ARG A 133 -7.90 -25.89 -11.72
C ARG A 133 -7.59 -27.33 -11.27
N PHE A 134 -7.97 -28.29 -12.11
CA PHE A 134 -7.63 -29.70 -11.94
C PHE A 134 -6.44 -30.05 -12.83
N GLY A 135 -5.32 -30.51 -12.26
CA GLY A 135 -4.15 -30.91 -13.05
C GLY A 135 -2.93 -31.29 -12.23
N LEU A 136 -1.92 -31.86 -12.87
CA LEU A 136 -0.65 -32.30 -12.25
C LEU A 136 0.11 -31.17 -11.54
N ASN A 137 -0.16 -29.91 -11.88
CA ASN A 137 0.42 -28.71 -11.28
C ASN A 137 -0.54 -28.02 -10.28
N ALA A 138 -1.68 -28.64 -9.95
CA ALA A 138 -2.59 -28.12 -8.94
C ALA A 138 -1.91 -28.17 -7.57
N LEU A 139 -2.04 -27.09 -6.79
CA LEU A 139 -1.56 -27.06 -5.42
C LEU A 139 -2.33 -28.09 -4.60
N LYS A 140 -1.59 -29.00 -3.96
CA LYS A 140 -2.15 -30.01 -3.04
C LYS A 140 -2.46 -29.35 -1.72
N ASP A 141 -1.44 -28.84 -1.05
CA ASP A 141 -1.57 -28.18 0.25
C ASP A 141 -0.99 -26.77 0.14
N ARG A 142 -1.49 -25.84 0.93
CA ARG A 142 -1.06 -24.44 0.93
C ARG A 142 -0.98 -23.90 2.34
N PHE A 143 0.22 -23.44 2.70
CA PHE A 143 0.41 -22.49 3.78
C PHE A 143 0.53 -21.07 3.19
N ARG A 144 -0.23 -20.12 3.72
CA ARG A 144 -0.14 -18.71 3.29
C ARG A 144 -0.41 -17.73 4.43
N LEU A 145 0.23 -16.58 4.36
CA LEU A 145 -0.15 -15.39 5.11
C LEU A 145 -1.29 -14.72 4.34
N ARG A 146 -2.51 -14.99 4.78
CA ARG A 146 -3.72 -14.49 4.13
C ARG A 146 -3.84 -12.97 4.23
N ARG A 147 -3.46 -12.40 5.38
CA ARG A 147 -3.44 -10.96 5.64
C ARG A 147 -2.34 -10.64 6.63
N ALA A 148 -1.64 -9.54 6.40
CA ALA A 148 -0.80 -8.93 7.41
C ALA A 148 -0.98 -7.43 7.27
N ARG A 149 -1.84 -6.88 8.13
CA ARG A 149 -2.22 -5.48 8.07
C ARG A 149 -1.70 -4.71 9.26
N ILE A 150 -1.29 -3.49 8.96
CA ILE A 150 -0.99 -2.45 9.94
C ILE A 150 -1.88 -1.25 9.64
N ASN A 151 -2.45 -0.65 10.67
CA ASN A 151 -3.25 0.54 10.52
C ASN A 151 -2.93 1.60 11.57
N LEU A 152 -3.09 2.84 11.15
CA LEU A 152 -3.07 4.03 11.98
C LEU A 152 -4.42 4.71 11.80
N SER A 153 -5.14 4.92 12.89
CA SER A 153 -6.41 5.63 12.87
C SER A 153 -6.47 6.63 13.99
N GLY A 154 -7.27 7.67 13.81
CA GLY A 154 -7.39 8.69 14.83
C GLY A 154 -8.45 9.72 14.54
N GLU A 155 -8.59 10.62 15.48
CA GLU A 155 -9.51 11.75 15.44
C GLU A 155 -8.70 13.03 15.66
N PHE A 156 -9.01 14.07 14.90
CA PHE A 156 -8.43 15.41 15.05
C PHE A 156 -9.49 16.48 14.83
N ALA A 157 -9.29 17.66 15.42
CA ALA A 157 -10.18 18.82 15.25
C ALA A 157 -11.67 18.52 15.52
N GLU A 158 -11.95 17.64 16.51
CA GLU A 158 -13.26 17.20 17.04
C GLU A 158 -14.20 16.50 16.04
N ASN A 159 -14.10 16.80 14.75
CA ASN A 159 -15.07 16.45 13.72
C ASN A 159 -14.42 15.74 12.53
N PHE A 160 -13.16 15.31 12.64
CA PHE A 160 -12.47 14.56 11.61
C PHE A 160 -11.93 13.24 12.14
N ASP A 161 -12.30 12.14 11.49
CA ASP A 161 -11.66 10.84 11.63
C ASP A 161 -10.80 10.54 10.41
N PHE A 162 -9.71 9.82 10.64
CA PHE A 162 -8.87 9.33 9.56
C PHE A 162 -8.46 7.89 9.80
N LYS A 163 -8.14 7.21 8.70
CA LYS A 163 -7.55 5.88 8.72
C LYS A 163 -6.53 5.74 7.60
N ILE A 164 -5.40 5.15 7.94
CA ILE A 164 -4.34 4.72 7.03
C ILE A 164 -4.08 3.25 7.36
N GLU A 165 -4.42 2.34 6.46
CA GLU A 165 -4.21 0.90 6.59
C GLU A 165 -3.46 0.40 5.35
N GLY A 166 -2.43 -0.40 5.58
CA GLY A 166 -1.73 -1.11 4.53
C GLY A 166 -1.70 -2.61 4.81
N ASP A 167 -1.62 -3.38 3.74
CA ASP A 167 -1.53 -4.84 3.76
C ASP A 167 -0.21 -5.26 3.12
N PHE A 168 0.46 -6.24 3.73
CA PHE A 168 1.56 -6.95 3.13
C PHE A 168 0.96 -8.06 2.26
N GLU A 169 0.70 -7.73 1.01
CA GLU A 169 0.13 -8.66 0.04
C GLU A 169 1.14 -9.76 -0.24
N GLN A 170 0.80 -10.98 0.19
CA GLN A 170 1.45 -12.17 -0.32
C GLN A 170 0.80 -12.51 -1.65
N SER A 171 1.52 -12.27 -2.74
CA SER A 171 1.04 -12.69 -4.06
C SER A 171 0.95 -14.23 -4.11
N ASP A 172 -0.21 -14.74 -4.53
CA ASP A 172 -0.39 -16.15 -4.93
C ASP A 172 0.34 -16.47 -6.26
N ALA A 173 1.03 -15.47 -6.84
CA ALA A 173 1.93 -15.62 -7.98
C ALA A 173 3.13 -16.47 -7.58
N SER A 174 2.89 -17.78 -7.53
CA SER A 174 3.94 -18.78 -7.47
C SER A 174 4.78 -18.67 -8.72
N ILE A 175 6.03 -18.20 -8.58
CA ILE A 175 7.04 -18.53 -9.59
C ILE A 175 7.26 -20.03 -9.44
N THR A 176 6.64 -20.78 -10.35
CA THR A 176 6.81 -22.22 -10.49
C THR A 176 8.09 -22.43 -11.28
N ALA A 177 9.22 -22.49 -10.56
CA ALA A 177 10.50 -22.83 -11.16
C ALA A 177 10.58 -24.35 -11.34
N LEU A 178 11.13 -24.81 -12.46
CA LEU A 178 11.47 -26.22 -12.62
C LEU A 178 12.60 -26.56 -11.63
N LYS A 179 12.32 -27.43 -10.65
CA LYS A 179 13.31 -27.90 -9.67
C LYS A 179 14.17 -29.00 -10.25
N SER A 180 13.55 -29.97 -10.94
CA SER A 180 14.25 -31.06 -11.60
C SER A 180 13.40 -31.69 -12.70
N ILE A 181 14.07 -32.17 -13.74
CA ILE A 181 13.53 -33.12 -14.70
C ILE A 181 14.28 -34.42 -14.48
N THR A 182 13.57 -35.48 -14.10
CA THR A 182 14.14 -36.82 -13.98
C THR A 182 13.59 -37.66 -15.12
N THR A 183 14.48 -38.07 -16.02
CA THR A 183 14.16 -38.98 -17.12
C THR A 183 14.60 -40.38 -16.73
N THR A 184 13.67 -41.32 -16.69
CA THR A 184 13.95 -42.75 -16.55
C THR A 184 13.99 -43.37 -17.94
N THR A 185 15.02 -44.16 -18.20
CA THR A 185 15.28 -44.77 -19.52
C THR A 185 15.42 -46.27 -19.33
N ASP A 186 14.86 -47.05 -20.26
CA ASP A 186 15.06 -48.49 -20.34
C ASP A 186 16.55 -48.75 -20.56
N ASN A 187 17.12 -49.53 -19.65
CA ASN A 187 18.53 -49.89 -19.60
C ASN A 187 18.95 -50.92 -20.68
N THR A 188 18.00 -51.42 -21.46
CA THR A 188 18.18 -52.45 -22.49
C THR A 188 18.02 -51.89 -23.90
N THR A 189 16.98 -51.08 -24.15
CA THR A 189 16.74 -50.44 -25.46
C THR A 189 17.22 -49.00 -25.55
N GLY A 190 17.45 -48.32 -24.42
CA GLY A 190 17.79 -46.90 -24.39
C GLY A 190 16.60 -45.97 -24.61
N ASP A 191 15.38 -46.51 -24.62
CA ASP A 191 14.14 -45.76 -24.80
C ASP A 191 13.72 -45.05 -23.51
N ILE A 192 13.15 -43.85 -23.61
CA ILE A 192 12.66 -43.11 -22.44
C ILE A 192 11.37 -43.77 -21.91
N GLU A 193 11.41 -44.28 -20.69
CA GLU A 193 10.25 -44.87 -20.01
C GLU A 193 9.35 -43.82 -19.37
N SER A 194 9.94 -42.80 -18.72
CA SER A 194 9.14 -41.73 -18.10
C SER A 194 9.94 -40.44 -17.89
N ILE A 195 9.24 -39.32 -17.88
CA ILE A 195 9.78 -38.00 -17.56
C ILE A 195 9.00 -37.45 -16.37
N LYS A 196 9.67 -37.30 -15.22
CA LYS A 196 9.09 -36.72 -14.01
C LYS A 196 9.62 -35.30 -13.81
N THR A 197 8.72 -34.33 -13.92
CA THR A 197 9.01 -32.92 -13.65
C THR A 197 8.64 -32.59 -12.21
N THR A 198 9.60 -32.08 -11.44
CA THR A 198 9.34 -31.53 -10.09
C THR A 198 9.48 -30.02 -10.17
N THR A 199 8.48 -29.27 -9.73
CA THR A 199 8.51 -27.82 -9.67
C THR A 199 8.63 -27.32 -8.23
N VAL A 200 9.26 -26.17 -8.03
CA VAL A 200 9.25 -25.41 -6.77
C VAL A 200 8.50 -24.11 -7.03
N SER A 201 7.37 -23.97 -6.34
CA SER A 201 6.57 -22.76 -6.33
C SER A 201 7.04 -21.90 -5.15
N ASN A 202 7.72 -20.78 -5.43
CA ASN A 202 8.08 -19.81 -4.39
C ASN A 202 7.22 -18.56 -4.52
N SER A 203 6.31 -18.36 -3.58
CA SER A 203 5.42 -17.20 -3.48
C SER A 203 6.00 -16.18 -2.50
N THR A 204 7.03 -15.43 -2.91
CA THR A 204 7.75 -14.50 -2.02
C THR A 204 7.84 -13.07 -2.56
N ARG A 205 6.89 -12.61 -3.37
CA ARG A 205 6.69 -11.16 -3.50
C ARG A 205 5.69 -10.74 -2.42
N THR A 206 6.24 -10.20 -1.34
CA THR A 206 5.50 -9.44 -0.34
C THR A 206 5.56 -7.98 -0.77
N GLU A 207 4.47 -7.45 -1.29
CA GLU A 207 4.36 -6.03 -1.61
C GLU A 207 3.52 -5.35 -0.52
N PHE A 208 3.97 -4.17 -0.06
CA PHE A 208 3.13 -3.35 0.81
C PHE A 208 2.20 -2.50 -0.05
N SER A 209 0.91 -2.56 0.24
CA SER A 209 -0.13 -1.93 -0.55
C SER A 209 -1.12 -1.22 0.36
N GLY A 210 -1.42 0.04 0.04
CA GLY A 210 -2.43 0.82 0.75
C GLY A 210 -3.81 0.20 0.53
N THR A 211 -4.54 -0.07 1.60
CA THR A 211 -5.90 -0.61 1.51
C THR A 211 -6.91 0.47 1.82
N ASP A 212 -6.93 1.00 3.04
CA ASP A 212 -7.86 2.06 3.45
C ASP A 212 -7.07 3.33 3.82
N ILE A 213 -7.23 4.40 3.04
CA ILE A 213 -6.56 5.69 3.23
C ILE A 213 -7.60 6.78 3.07
N PHE A 214 -8.23 7.23 4.15
CA PHE A 214 -9.31 8.21 4.07
C PHE A 214 -9.33 9.19 5.23
N ILE A 215 -10.03 10.30 5.00
CA ILE A 215 -10.48 11.25 6.00
C ILE A 215 -12.00 11.31 5.90
N ASN A 216 -12.69 11.33 7.04
CA ASN A 216 -14.12 11.57 7.13
C ASN A 216 -14.38 12.76 8.05
N TRP A 217 -15.25 13.64 7.58
CA TRP A 217 -15.71 14.81 8.31
C TRP A 217 -17.11 14.53 8.84
N HIS A 218 -17.28 14.58 10.15
CA HIS A 218 -18.44 14.07 10.87
C HIS A 218 -19.07 15.11 11.82
N GLN A 219 -19.05 16.38 11.42
CA GLN A 219 -19.66 17.48 12.19
C GLN A 219 -21.17 17.27 12.44
N PHE A 220 -21.87 16.70 11.47
CA PHE A 220 -23.30 16.41 11.55
C PHE A 220 -23.53 14.90 11.41
N PRO A 221 -24.18 14.23 12.38
CA PRO A 221 -24.42 12.80 12.29
C PRO A 221 -25.36 12.45 11.13
N GLU A 222 -26.22 13.38 10.70
CA GLU A 222 -27.12 13.23 9.55
C GLU A 222 -26.37 13.26 8.21
N ALA A 223 -25.22 13.95 8.12
CA ALA A 223 -24.52 14.21 6.88
C ALA A 223 -23.00 14.34 7.09
N GLN A 224 -22.30 13.24 6.85
CA GLN A 224 -20.86 13.11 6.95
C GLN A 224 -20.25 12.94 5.56
N ILE A 225 -19.06 13.51 5.35
CA ILE A 225 -18.36 13.47 4.08
C ILE A 225 -17.06 12.68 4.24
N LYS A 226 -16.88 11.64 3.43
CA LYS A 226 -15.69 10.78 3.40
C LYS A 226 -14.96 10.92 2.08
N VAL A 227 -13.64 11.08 2.13
CA VAL A 227 -12.76 11.28 0.96
C VAL A 227 -11.48 10.47 1.10
N GLY A 228 -10.99 9.91 -0.01
CA GLY A 228 -9.84 9.00 -0.05
C GLY A 228 -10.17 7.63 -0.65
N GLN A 229 -9.60 6.57 -0.10
CA GLN A 229 -9.72 5.19 -0.53
C GLN A 229 -10.25 4.30 0.60
N TRP A 230 -11.34 3.59 0.36
CA TRP A 230 -11.92 2.62 1.30
C TRP A 230 -12.87 1.68 0.56
N LYS A 231 -13.46 0.72 1.27
CA LYS A 231 -14.48 -0.18 0.71
C LYS A 231 -15.73 0.61 0.27
N ALA A 232 -16.13 0.47 -0.99
CA ALA A 232 -17.39 1.05 -1.46
C ALA A 232 -18.57 0.52 -0.62
N PRO A 233 -19.63 1.33 -0.38
CA PRO A 233 -20.72 0.98 0.52
C PRO A 233 -21.68 0.00 -0.14
N PHE A 234 -21.21 -1.19 -0.52
CA PHE A 234 -22.00 -2.15 -1.29
C PHE A 234 -21.77 -3.58 -0.79
N GLY A 235 -22.86 -4.32 -0.55
CA GLY A 235 -22.83 -5.63 0.09
C GLY A 235 -22.52 -5.56 1.58
N LEU A 236 -23.29 -6.26 2.42
CA LEU A 236 -23.06 -6.25 3.87
C LEU A 236 -21.75 -6.97 4.22
N GLU A 237 -21.55 -8.18 3.70
CA GLU A 237 -20.35 -8.98 3.92
C GLU A 237 -19.05 -8.28 3.45
N GLN A 238 -19.13 -7.50 2.37
CA GLN A 238 -17.99 -6.76 1.83
C GLN A 238 -17.54 -5.66 2.78
N ILE A 239 -18.49 -4.88 3.32
CA ILE A 239 -18.17 -3.77 4.22
C ILE A 239 -17.83 -4.24 5.64
N THR A 240 -18.27 -5.43 6.05
CA THR A 240 -17.89 -6.04 7.33
C THR A 240 -16.36 -6.17 7.42
N PRO A 241 -15.74 -5.76 8.55
CA PRO A 241 -14.32 -5.95 8.78
C PRO A 241 -13.91 -7.41 8.64
N ASP A 242 -12.74 -7.65 8.06
CA ASP A 242 -12.28 -9.01 7.75
C ASP A 242 -12.11 -9.86 9.01
N THR A 243 -11.82 -9.24 10.16
CA THR A 243 -11.70 -9.89 11.48
C THR A 243 -13.05 -10.22 12.14
N LYS A 244 -14.17 -9.74 11.57
CA LYS A 244 -15.54 -9.98 12.06
C LYS A 244 -16.34 -10.92 11.15
N LEU A 245 -15.74 -11.45 10.09
CA LEU A 245 -16.39 -12.43 9.24
C LEU A 245 -16.55 -13.75 9.98
N PHE A 246 -17.69 -14.42 9.77
CA PHE A 246 -17.94 -15.75 10.33
C PHE A 246 -17.12 -16.84 9.62
N MET A 247 -16.86 -16.65 8.33
CA MET A 247 -16.12 -17.59 7.48
C MET A 247 -14.74 -17.05 7.16
N ILE A 248 -13.79 -17.95 6.86
CA ILE A 248 -12.40 -17.60 6.56
C ILE A 248 -12.26 -16.81 5.24
N GLU A 249 -13.13 -17.13 4.26
CA GLU A 249 -13.32 -16.43 2.99
C GLU A 249 -14.66 -15.72 2.97
N ARG A 250 -14.75 -14.65 2.18
CA ARG A 250 -16.06 -14.11 1.79
C ARG A 250 -16.74 -15.06 0.83
N SER A 251 -18.08 -15.01 0.79
CA SER A 251 -18.85 -15.78 -0.17
C SER A 251 -18.50 -15.44 -1.62
N LEU A 252 -18.58 -16.42 -2.52
CA LEU A 252 -18.34 -16.24 -3.95
C LEU A 252 -19.21 -15.14 -4.58
N PRO A 253 -20.52 -15.02 -4.26
CA PRO A 253 -21.33 -13.93 -4.78
C PRO A 253 -20.82 -12.55 -4.38
N THR A 254 -20.33 -12.39 -3.15
CA THR A 254 -19.77 -11.11 -2.69
C THR A 254 -18.52 -10.75 -3.49
N VAL A 255 -17.62 -11.71 -3.70
CA VAL A 255 -16.41 -11.49 -4.50
C VAL A 255 -16.73 -11.13 -5.96
N ALA A 256 -17.80 -11.70 -6.53
CA ALA A 256 -18.17 -11.47 -7.91
C ALA A 256 -18.95 -10.16 -8.15
N LEU A 257 -19.78 -9.73 -7.19
CA LEU A 257 -20.77 -8.67 -7.41
C LEU A 257 -20.44 -7.35 -6.69
N THR A 258 -19.59 -7.37 -5.67
CA THR A 258 -19.36 -6.17 -4.87
C THR A 258 -18.10 -5.43 -5.33
N PRO A 259 -18.18 -4.11 -5.62
CA PRO A 259 -17.00 -3.31 -5.82
C PRO A 259 -16.22 -3.28 -4.51
N GLU A 260 -14.94 -3.63 -4.55
CA GLU A 260 -14.12 -3.69 -3.35
C GLU A 260 -13.75 -2.29 -2.84
N ARG A 261 -12.45 -2.01 -2.77
CA ARG A 261 -11.92 -0.73 -2.34
C ARG A 261 -11.77 0.20 -3.54
N GLN A 262 -12.15 1.44 -3.34
CA GLN A 262 -12.25 2.43 -4.41
C GLN A 262 -11.79 3.78 -3.89
N VAL A 263 -11.16 4.56 -4.77
CA VAL A 263 -10.85 5.96 -4.51
C VAL A 263 -12.07 6.80 -4.85
N GLY A 264 -12.51 7.69 -3.96
CA GLY A 264 -13.69 8.50 -4.21
C GLY A 264 -14.09 9.45 -3.09
N VAL A 265 -15.33 9.92 -3.20
CA VAL A 265 -16.01 10.78 -2.24
C VAL A 265 -17.38 10.19 -1.93
N GLN A 266 -17.79 10.25 -0.66
CA GLN A 266 -19.10 9.75 -0.21
C GLN A 266 -19.74 10.72 0.77
N LEU A 267 -21.04 10.93 0.61
CA LEU A 267 -21.93 11.48 1.62
C LEU A 267 -22.67 10.32 2.30
N TRP A 268 -22.69 10.30 3.62
CA TRP A 268 -23.43 9.30 4.39
C TRP A 268 -23.92 9.85 5.71
N GLY A 269 -24.93 9.23 6.30
CA GLY A 269 -25.36 9.66 7.63
C GLY A 269 -26.66 9.04 8.10
N LYS A 270 -27.08 9.53 9.26
CA LYS A 270 -28.17 8.98 10.08
C LYS A 270 -29.21 10.07 10.32
N PRO A 271 -30.24 10.19 9.47
CA PRO A 271 -31.17 11.32 9.50
C PRO A 271 -31.97 11.44 10.81
N PHE A 272 -32.10 10.35 11.56
CA PHE A 272 -32.83 10.33 12.84
C PHE A 272 -31.94 10.49 14.07
N ALA A 273 -30.63 10.72 13.90
CA ALA A 273 -29.68 10.77 15.00
C ALA A 273 -30.07 11.79 16.09
N ASN A 274 -30.54 12.97 15.69
CA ASN A 274 -30.94 14.03 16.62
C ASN A 274 -32.46 14.06 16.90
N VAL A 275 -33.29 13.50 16.02
CA VAL A 275 -34.76 13.56 16.12
C VAL A 275 -35.34 12.43 16.99
N TRP A 276 -34.78 11.22 16.87
CA TRP A 276 -35.19 10.06 17.66
C TRP A 276 -33.95 9.35 18.24
N PRO A 277 -33.43 9.81 19.39
CA PRO A 277 -32.20 9.27 19.97
C PRO A 277 -32.26 7.75 20.24
N ASP A 278 -33.42 7.24 20.66
CA ASP A 278 -33.65 5.81 20.91
C ASP A 278 -33.60 4.96 19.62
N GLN A 279 -33.76 5.59 18.46
CA GLN A 279 -33.77 4.95 17.14
C GLN A 279 -32.83 5.66 16.17
N LYS A 280 -31.71 6.20 16.68
CA LYS A 280 -30.74 6.98 15.90
C LYS A 280 -30.17 6.24 14.70
N ASP A 281 -30.15 4.91 14.74
CA ASP A 281 -29.59 4.03 13.71
C ASP A 281 -30.66 3.40 12.81
N LEU A 282 -31.95 3.75 12.99
CA LEU A 282 -33.08 3.17 12.24
C LEU A 282 -32.90 3.29 10.73
N VAL A 283 -32.37 4.42 10.27
CA VAL A 283 -32.06 4.67 8.86
C VAL A 283 -30.61 5.11 8.78
N THR A 284 -29.86 4.48 7.90
CA THR A 284 -28.54 4.97 7.48
C THR A 284 -28.48 4.98 5.96
N TYR A 285 -28.02 6.08 5.39
CA TYR A 285 -27.89 6.20 3.93
C TYR A 285 -26.45 6.48 3.54
N TYR A 286 -26.10 6.07 2.32
CA TYR A 286 -24.80 6.29 1.70
C TYR A 286 -25.01 6.62 0.22
N ALA A 287 -24.32 7.64 -0.25
CA ALA A 287 -24.23 7.99 -1.66
C ALA A 287 -22.79 8.39 -1.98
N GLY A 288 -22.16 7.76 -2.97
CA GLY A 288 -20.77 8.06 -3.31
C GLY A 288 -20.47 8.00 -4.79
N ILE A 289 -19.44 8.75 -5.16
CA ILE A 289 -18.85 8.83 -6.49
C ILE A 289 -17.41 8.35 -6.38
N PHE A 290 -17.06 7.35 -7.18
CA PHE A 290 -15.80 6.64 -7.11
C PHE A 290 -15.14 6.58 -8.47
N ASN A 291 -13.82 6.41 -8.48
CA ASN A 291 -13.02 6.25 -9.69
C ASN A 291 -13.48 5.01 -10.51
N GLY A 292 -13.73 3.87 -9.86
CA GLY A 292 -14.21 2.66 -10.51
C GLY A 292 -13.11 1.66 -10.90
N ASN A 293 -11.85 2.08 -10.95
CA ASN A 293 -10.71 1.22 -11.29
C ASN A 293 -10.09 0.48 -10.09
N GLY A 294 -10.71 0.53 -8.91
CA GLY A 294 -10.23 -0.18 -7.72
C GLY A 294 -9.32 0.65 -6.81
N ARG A 295 -8.57 -0.04 -5.94
CA ARG A 295 -7.63 0.57 -5.01
C ARG A 295 -6.30 0.89 -5.70
N ASN A 296 -5.61 1.90 -5.21
CA ASN A 296 -4.28 2.35 -5.62
C ASN A 296 -4.20 2.81 -7.08
N VAL A 297 -5.35 3.12 -7.69
CA VAL A 297 -5.46 3.65 -9.06
C VAL A 297 -6.01 5.07 -8.98
N ASN A 298 -5.16 6.06 -9.28
CA ASN A 298 -5.54 7.47 -9.26
C ASN A 298 -5.98 8.00 -10.63
N THR A 299 -5.62 7.28 -11.71
CA THR A 299 -6.01 7.64 -13.07
C THR A 299 -7.39 7.06 -13.37
N ASN A 300 -8.33 7.89 -13.82
CA ASN A 300 -9.56 7.39 -14.43
C ASN A 300 -9.26 7.16 -15.92
N ASP A 301 -9.31 5.90 -16.35
CA ASP A 301 -8.91 5.47 -17.70
C ASP A 301 -9.99 5.71 -18.76
N ASN A 302 -11.24 5.92 -18.35
CA ASN A 302 -12.40 5.95 -19.24
C ASN A 302 -13.31 7.19 -19.03
N ASN A 303 -12.91 8.11 -18.14
CA ASN A 303 -13.67 9.31 -17.73
C ASN A 303 -15.09 9.05 -17.19
N ASN A 304 -15.45 7.80 -16.89
CA ASN A 304 -16.72 7.45 -16.26
C ASN A 304 -16.48 7.16 -14.78
N PHE A 305 -17.30 7.77 -13.92
CA PHE A 305 -17.26 7.49 -12.50
C PHE A 305 -18.21 6.34 -12.15
N MET A 306 -17.86 5.60 -11.11
CA MET A 306 -18.73 4.63 -10.49
C MET A 306 -19.60 5.31 -9.42
N TYR A 307 -20.91 5.18 -9.54
CA TYR A 307 -21.88 5.71 -8.57
C TYR A 307 -22.39 4.58 -7.70
N VAL A 308 -22.42 4.78 -6.38
CA VAL A 308 -22.92 3.77 -5.43
C VAL A 308 -23.87 4.42 -4.45
N GLY A 309 -25.05 3.82 -4.30
CA GLY A 309 -26.04 4.16 -3.29
C GLY A 309 -26.35 2.96 -2.40
N ARG A 310 -26.54 3.20 -1.10
CA ARG A 310 -26.98 2.18 -0.14
C ARG A 310 -27.92 2.81 0.88
N LEU A 311 -28.98 2.08 1.21
CA LEU A 311 -29.91 2.41 2.26
C LEU A 311 -29.99 1.23 3.23
N GLU A 312 -29.86 1.50 4.51
CA GLU A 312 -29.98 0.54 5.59
C GLU A 312 -31.17 0.91 6.46
N LEU A 313 -31.98 -0.09 6.78
CA LEU A 313 -33.11 0.02 7.69
C LEU A 313 -32.91 -0.97 8.82
N LEU A 314 -32.87 -0.49 10.06
CA LEU A 314 -32.67 -1.29 11.27
C LEU A 314 -33.86 -1.07 12.21
N PRO A 315 -35.03 -1.68 11.92
CA PRO A 315 -36.23 -1.51 12.72
C PRO A 315 -36.11 -2.08 14.13
N TRP A 316 -35.25 -3.08 14.35
CA TRP A 316 -35.05 -3.68 15.67
C TRP A 316 -33.59 -3.62 16.12
N HIS A 317 -33.42 -3.12 17.34
CA HIS A 317 -32.19 -3.23 18.11
C HIS A 317 -32.53 -3.87 19.46
N GLY A 318 -31.87 -4.97 19.81
CA GLY A 318 -32.14 -5.66 21.06
C GLY A 318 -31.14 -6.75 21.38
N LYS A 319 -31.27 -7.36 22.56
CA LYS A 319 -30.43 -8.50 22.94
C LYS A 319 -31.13 -9.80 22.60
N LEU A 320 -30.53 -10.57 21.69
CA LEU A 320 -30.92 -11.96 21.42
C LEU A 320 -29.89 -12.87 22.08
N LEU A 321 -30.34 -13.71 23.01
CA LEU A 321 -29.47 -14.65 23.75
C LEU A 321 -28.26 -13.99 24.43
N GLY A 322 -28.43 -12.76 24.92
CA GLY A 322 -27.36 -12.00 25.57
C GLY A 322 -26.35 -11.35 24.63
N GLN A 323 -26.47 -11.53 23.32
CA GLN A 323 -25.72 -10.79 22.31
C GLN A 323 -26.54 -9.60 21.79
N GLU A 324 -25.87 -8.46 21.61
CA GLU A 324 -26.46 -7.33 20.88
C GLU A 324 -26.77 -7.80 19.45
N SER A 325 -28.02 -7.66 19.05
CA SER A 325 -28.54 -8.04 17.74
C SER A 325 -29.30 -6.87 17.15
N SER A 326 -29.01 -6.61 15.88
CA SER A 326 -29.71 -5.63 15.07
C SER A 326 -30.26 -6.35 13.84
N LEU A 327 -31.57 -6.25 13.62
CA LEU A 327 -32.30 -6.81 12.48
C LEU A 327 -33.11 -5.72 11.79
#